data_AF-A0A7X2PFL0-F1
#
_entry.id   AF-A0A7X2PFL0-F1
#
_cell.length_a   1.000
_cell.length_b   1.000
_cell.length_c   1.000
_cell.angle_alpha   90.00
_cell.angle_beta   90.00
_cell.angle_gamma   90.00
#
_symmetry.space_group_name_H-M   'P 1'
#
loop_
_entity.id
_entity.type
_entity.pdbx_description
1 polymer ?
#
loop_
_entity_poly.entity_id
_entity_poly.type
_entity_poly.pdbx_seq_one_letter_code
_entity_poly.pdbx_strand_id
1 'polypeptide(L)'
;MMEDLHVGGVIDKQTMRRFDDACLTPVRPLKPEEIKAIREREHVSQTVFANYLNVTSSLVSKWERGEKRPSGASLKLLSLVEKNGLATVA
;
A
#
# COMPACT_ATOMS: atom_id res chain seq x y z
N MET A 1 4.11 10.21 -33.85
CA MET A 1 5.12 11.22 -33.51
C MET A 1 4.77 11.79 -32.14
N MET A 2 5.39 11.25 -31.09
CA MET A 2 5.39 11.84 -29.75
C MET A 2 6.71 11.43 -29.07
N GLU A 3 7.80 11.68 -29.79
CA GLU A 3 9.16 11.77 -29.25
C GLU A 3 9.47 13.26 -29.31
N ASP A 4 9.48 13.95 -28.16
CA ASP A 4 10.19 15.22 -27.90
C ASP A 4 9.54 16.04 -26.78
N LEU A 5 9.47 15.47 -25.58
CA LEU A 5 9.38 16.26 -24.35
C LEU A 5 10.54 15.90 -23.40
N HIS A 6 11.75 15.89 -23.94
CA HIS A 6 13.00 15.79 -23.16
C HIS A 6 13.74 17.13 -23.05
N VAL A 7 13.27 18.18 -23.75
CA VAL A 7 13.97 19.47 -23.84
C VAL A 7 13.38 20.45 -22.82
N GLY A 8 13.88 20.38 -21.58
CA GLY A 8 13.56 21.39 -20.58
C GLY A 8 13.71 21.01 -19.11
N GLY A 9 14.54 20.03 -18.72
CA GLY A 9 15.08 19.97 -17.36
C GLY A 9 14.13 19.94 -16.15
N VAL A 10 12.87 19.49 -16.26
CA VAL A 10 11.95 19.41 -15.09
C VAL A 10 11.39 18.01 -14.80
N ILE A 11 11.91 16.94 -15.44
CA ILE A 11 11.66 15.57 -14.98
C ILE A 11 12.99 14.89 -14.67
N ASP A 12 13.40 14.96 -13.40
CA ASP A 12 14.54 14.20 -12.91
C ASP A 12 14.16 12.72 -12.81
N LYS A 13 14.79 11.85 -13.61
CA LYS A 13 14.61 10.41 -13.47
C LYS A 13 15.35 9.96 -12.22
N GLN A 14 14.62 9.59 -11.17
CA GLN A 14 15.22 8.89 -10.04
C GLN A 14 15.79 7.54 -10.54
N THR A 15 17.06 7.34 -10.25
CA THR A 15 17.80 6.09 -10.53
C THR A 15 18.33 5.56 -9.21
N MET A 16 18.76 4.29 -9.16
CA MET A 16 19.36 3.74 -7.94
C MET A 16 20.53 4.56 -7.40
N ARG A 17 21.23 5.33 -8.25
CA ARG A 17 22.32 6.24 -7.85
C ARG A 17 21.83 7.50 -7.09
N ARG A 18 20.56 7.89 -7.27
CA ARG A 18 19.92 9.06 -6.65
C ARG A 18 18.74 8.70 -5.75
N PHE A 19 18.47 7.41 -5.58
CA PHE A 19 17.41 6.90 -4.74
C PHE A 19 17.94 6.80 -3.32
N ASP A 20 17.23 7.45 -2.39
CA ASP A 20 17.51 7.35 -0.97
C ASP A 20 16.44 6.46 -0.32
N ASP A 21 16.83 5.24 0.03
CA ASP A 21 15.99 4.27 0.72
C ASP A 21 15.42 4.83 2.04
N ALA A 22 16.09 5.81 2.67
CA ALA A 22 15.63 6.43 3.92
C ALA A 22 14.32 7.21 3.73
N CYS A 23 13.98 7.61 2.51
CA CYS A 23 12.70 8.26 2.20
C CYS A 23 11.52 7.28 2.13
N LEU A 24 11.77 5.96 2.08
CA LEU A 24 10.71 4.97 2.00
C LEU A 24 9.93 4.87 3.31
N THR A 25 8.61 4.81 3.21
CA THR A 25 7.78 4.42 4.36
C THR A 25 8.24 3.05 4.88
N PRO A 26 8.66 2.94 6.16
CA PRO A 26 9.07 1.67 6.74
C PRO A 26 7.92 0.66 6.65
N VAL A 27 8.23 -0.55 6.23
CA VAL A 27 7.25 -1.64 6.14
C VAL A 27 7.64 -2.69 7.18
N ARG A 28 6.76 -2.92 8.14
CA ARG A 28 6.90 -3.99 9.13
C ARG A 28 5.86 -5.08 8.86
N PRO A 29 6.12 -6.33 9.26
CA PRO A 29 5.07 -7.35 9.28
C PRO A 29 3.91 -6.90 10.17
N LEU A 30 2.68 -7.09 9.66
CA LEU A 30 1.45 -6.84 10.41
C LEU A 30 0.87 -8.17 10.89
N LYS A 31 0.44 -8.20 12.15
CA LYS A 31 -0.29 -9.31 12.74
C LYS A 31 -1.75 -9.30 12.26
N PRO A 32 -2.44 -10.46 12.27
CA PRO A 32 -3.84 -10.56 11.84
C PRO A 32 -4.77 -9.54 12.53
N GLU A 33 -4.62 -9.38 13.83
CA GLU A 33 -5.39 -8.44 14.65
C GLU A 33 -5.12 -6.97 14.29
N GLU A 34 -3.91 -6.64 13.85
CA GLU A 34 -3.56 -5.27 13.42
C GLU A 34 -4.23 -4.93 12.08
N ILE A 35 -4.28 -5.89 11.16
CA ILE A 35 -4.96 -5.72 9.86
C ILE A 35 -6.46 -5.49 10.09
N LYS A 36 -7.07 -6.27 10.98
CA LYS A 36 -8.46 -6.11 11.38
C LYS A 36 -8.69 -4.74 12.04
N ALA A 37 -7.82 -4.33 12.95
CA ALA A 37 -7.93 -3.04 13.64
C ALA A 37 -7.82 -1.85 12.67
N ILE A 38 -6.93 -1.92 11.67
CA ILE A 38 -6.85 -0.93 10.60
C ILE A 38 -8.20 -0.83 9.90
N ARG A 39 -8.75 -1.95 9.40
CA ARG A 39 -10.04 -1.94 8.71
C ARG A 39 -11.18 -1.36 9.56
N GLU A 40 -11.25 -1.75 10.82
CA GLU A 40 -12.31 -1.33 11.74
C GLU A 40 -12.22 0.16 12.10
N ARG A 41 -11.00 0.69 12.25
CA ARG A 41 -10.76 2.13 12.44
C ARG A 41 -11.26 2.97 11.27
N GLU A 42 -11.18 2.44 10.06
CA GLU A 42 -11.67 3.11 8.84
C GLU A 42 -13.19 2.90 8.64
N HIS A 43 -13.87 2.17 9.54
CA HIS A 43 -15.32 1.92 9.51
C HIS A 43 -15.84 1.27 8.22
N VAL A 44 -15.04 0.39 7.60
CA VAL A 44 -15.42 -0.30 6.36
C VAL A 44 -15.53 -1.82 6.53
N SER A 45 -16.35 -2.43 5.67
CA SER A 45 -16.47 -3.89 5.58
C SER A 45 -15.23 -4.52 4.93
N GLN A 46 -15.04 -5.83 5.11
CA GLN A 46 -13.93 -6.57 4.46
C GLN A 46 -13.97 -6.42 2.92
N THR A 47 -15.17 -6.39 2.32
CA THR A 47 -15.34 -6.21 0.88
C THR A 47 -14.94 -4.82 0.42
N VAL A 48 -15.38 -3.77 1.12
CA VAL A 48 -15.02 -2.39 0.78
C VAL A 48 -13.50 -2.18 0.93
N PHE A 49 -12.94 -2.66 2.05
CA PHE A 49 -11.49 -2.60 2.29
C PHE A 49 -10.67 -3.33 1.21
N ALA A 50 -11.14 -4.49 0.77
CA ALA A 50 -10.50 -5.25 -0.30
C ALA A 50 -10.50 -4.50 -1.64
N ASN A 51 -11.60 -3.80 -1.97
CA ASN A 51 -11.68 -2.99 -3.19
C ASN A 51 -10.65 -1.84 -3.18
N TYR A 52 -10.52 -1.12 -2.06
CA TYR A 52 -9.48 -0.08 -1.90
C TYR A 52 -8.06 -0.64 -2.07
N LEU A 53 -7.81 -1.85 -1.57
CA LEU A 53 -6.50 -2.49 -1.68
C LEU A 53 -6.28 -3.25 -3.00
N ASN A 54 -7.25 -3.22 -3.91
CA ASN A 54 -7.26 -3.99 -5.16
C ASN A 54 -6.96 -5.49 -4.95
N VAL A 55 -7.62 -6.11 -3.97
CA VAL A 55 -7.53 -7.55 -3.67
C VAL A 55 -8.93 -8.14 -3.47
N THR A 56 -9.01 -9.46 -3.29
CA THR A 56 -10.28 -10.12 -2.98
C THR A 56 -10.63 -10.02 -1.50
N SER A 57 -11.93 -9.94 -1.19
CA SER A 57 -12.43 -9.98 0.20
C SER A 57 -12.00 -11.25 0.93
N SER A 58 -11.93 -12.39 0.23
CA SER A 58 -11.40 -13.65 0.78
C SER A 58 -9.95 -13.53 1.24
N LEU A 59 -9.12 -12.77 0.52
CA LEU A 59 -7.72 -12.56 0.89
C LEU A 59 -7.60 -11.71 2.16
N VAL A 60 -8.37 -10.61 2.26
CA VAL A 60 -8.47 -9.82 3.51
C VAL A 60 -8.90 -10.69 4.68
N SER A 61 -9.92 -11.51 4.48
CA SER A 61 -10.42 -12.46 5.48
C SER A 61 -9.33 -13.45 5.95
N LYS A 62 -8.53 -13.98 5.01
CA LYS A 62 -7.39 -14.88 5.31
C LYS A 62 -6.28 -14.17 6.07
N TRP A 63 -6.03 -12.89 5.78
CA TRP A 63 -5.07 -12.08 6.52
C TRP A 63 -5.53 -11.83 7.96
N GLU A 64 -6.78 -11.44 8.17
CA GLU A 64 -7.36 -11.17 9.49
C GLU A 64 -7.47 -12.43 10.37
N ARG A 65 -7.47 -13.63 9.77
CA ARG A 65 -7.39 -14.91 10.50
C ARG A 65 -5.98 -15.48 10.64
N GLY A 66 -4.98 -14.87 10.00
CA GLY A 66 -3.59 -15.35 10.01
C GLY A 66 -3.31 -16.58 9.15
N GLU A 67 -4.27 -17.00 8.30
CA GLU A 67 -4.09 -18.10 7.34
C GLU A 67 -3.13 -17.71 6.20
N LYS A 68 -3.06 -16.43 5.88
CA LYS A 68 -2.09 -15.84 4.95
C LYS A 68 -1.47 -14.60 5.54
N ARG A 69 -0.29 -14.24 5.05
CA ARG A 69 0.40 -12.99 5.41
C ARG A 69 0.52 -12.09 4.18
N PRO A 70 0.20 -10.79 4.29
CA PRO A 70 0.49 -9.84 3.21
C PRO A 70 2.00 -9.70 3.03
N SER A 71 2.42 -9.46 1.80
CA SER A 71 3.83 -9.26 1.43
C SER A 71 3.94 -8.32 0.23
N GLY A 72 5.16 -7.80 -0.01
CA GLY A 72 5.44 -6.88 -1.12
C GLY A 72 4.50 -5.68 -1.13
N ALA A 73 3.86 -5.44 -2.28
CA ALA A 73 2.96 -4.30 -2.48
C ALA A 73 1.77 -4.29 -1.51
N SER A 74 1.16 -5.46 -1.23
CA SER A 74 0.02 -5.53 -0.31
C SER A 74 0.36 -5.09 1.11
N LEU A 75 1.55 -5.48 1.60
CA LEU A 75 2.03 -5.06 2.91
C LEU A 75 2.36 -3.56 2.92
N LYS A 76 2.94 -3.03 1.82
CA LYS A 76 3.19 -1.59 1.68
C LYS A 76 1.90 -0.78 1.74
N LEU A 77 0.87 -1.19 1.01
CA LEU A 77 -0.44 -0.51 1.01
C LEU A 77 -1.07 -0.55 2.41
N LEU A 78 -1.04 -1.69 3.09
CA LEU A 78 -1.52 -1.79 4.47
C LEU A 78 -0.75 -0.87 5.42
N SER A 79 0.57 -0.75 5.29
CA SER A 79 1.37 0.21 6.08
C SER A 79 1.04 1.67 5.76
N LEU A 80 0.71 2.00 4.51
CA LEU A 80 0.27 3.35 4.14
C LEU A 80 -1.10 3.67 4.75
N VAL A 81 -2.05 2.73 4.68
CA VAL A 81 -3.36 2.89 5.30
C VAL A 81 -3.25 2.95 6.83
N GLU A 82 -2.39 2.13 7.43
CA GLU A 82 -2.13 2.17 8.88
C GLU A 82 -1.73 3.57 9.34
N LYS A 83 -0.82 4.22 8.59
CA LYS A 83 -0.23 5.52 8.92
C LYS A 83 -1.09 6.72 8.54
N ASN A 84 -1.73 6.67 7.36
CA ASN A 84 -2.32 7.83 6.71
C ASN A 84 -3.84 7.73 6.50
N GLY A 85 -4.44 6.57 6.79
CA GLY A 85 -5.87 6.30 6.56
C GLY A 85 -6.18 5.77 5.16
N LEU A 86 -7.40 5.23 4.99
CA LEU A 86 -7.81 4.48 3.80
C LEU A 86 -7.87 5.33 2.53
N ALA A 87 -8.15 6.62 2.66
CA ALA A 87 -8.22 7.56 1.53
C ALA A 87 -6.90 7.68 0.75
N THR A 88 -5.76 7.29 1.34
CA THR A 88 -4.44 7.34 0.69
C THR A 88 -4.32 6.38 -0.49
N VAL A 89 -5.17 5.34 -0.54
CA VAL A 89 -5.15 4.30 -1.58
C VAL A 89 -6.46 4.27 -2.38
N ALA A 90 -7.24 5.36 -2.32
CA ALA A 90 -8.49 5.55 -3.06
C ALA A 90 -8.27 5.95 -4.51
#